data_AF-Q3IV91-F1
#
_entry.id   AF-Q3IV91-F1
#
_cell.length_a   1.000
_cell.length_b   1.000
_cell.length_c   1.000
_cell.angle_alpha   90.00
_cell.angle_beta   90.00
_cell.angle_gamma   90.00
#
_symmetry.space_group_name_H-M   'P 1'
#
loop_
_entity.id
_entity.type
_entity.pdbx_description
1 polymer ?
#
loop_
_entity_poly.entity_id
_entity_poly.type
_entity_poly.pdbx_seq_one_letter_code
_entity_poly.pdbx_strand_id
1 'polypeptide(L)'
;MFALNEQGFQEFVRDGALISGAVVMGVQFHRMAKDVPALSAYVPAEWRGDRLCLRVVSSNGFYQGIAPYDVPSDWSGGFADLDFPIKARHGPMLKGLSEGDLSILLAKGECEGSATPVASVAYWDAETSDQVDLMLNSFRADLVYAYVEGRDTPVKCEKLDEEDATTFDTRCPIELKSPAGPRTIETYRIVGGKPSPAASIVIWFPDP
;
A
#
# COMPACT_ATOMS: atom_id res chain seq x y z
N MET A 1 10.07 -14.56 -11.79
CA MET A 1 8.80 -14.84 -11.10
C MET A 1 9.10 -14.83 -9.61
N PHE A 2 8.38 -14.04 -8.84
CA PHE A 2 8.59 -13.94 -7.40
C PHE A 2 7.98 -15.19 -6.76
N ALA A 3 8.77 -15.91 -5.98
CA ALA A 3 8.29 -17.11 -5.31
C ALA A 3 7.59 -16.68 -4.02
N LEU A 4 6.30 -16.98 -3.91
CA LEU A 4 5.60 -16.88 -2.65
C LEU A 4 6.20 -17.90 -1.68
N ASN A 5 6.52 -17.47 -0.47
CA ASN A 5 6.80 -18.38 0.62
C ASN A 5 5.47 -18.82 1.26
N GLU A 6 4.88 -19.90 0.76
CA GLU A 6 3.57 -20.42 1.17
C GLU A 6 3.46 -20.69 2.67
N GLN A 7 4.57 -21.04 3.34
CA GLN A 7 4.58 -21.31 4.79
C GLN A 7 4.38 -20.04 5.61
N GLY A 8 4.75 -18.88 5.05
CA GLY A 8 4.58 -17.58 5.69
C GLY A 8 3.31 -16.84 5.26
N PHE A 9 2.54 -17.39 4.30
CA PHE A 9 1.29 -16.77 3.87
C PHE A 9 0.21 -16.88 4.97
N GLN A 10 -0.40 -15.75 5.29
CA GLN A 10 -1.47 -15.68 6.27
C GLN A 10 -2.64 -14.89 5.70
N GLU A 11 -3.85 -15.41 5.89
CA GLU A 11 -5.07 -14.75 5.43
C GLU A 11 -6.17 -14.90 6.46
N PHE A 12 -6.74 -13.77 6.83
CA PHE A 12 -7.71 -13.62 7.90
C PHE A 12 -8.96 -12.90 7.38
N VAL A 13 -10.11 -13.41 7.81
CA VAL A 13 -11.38 -12.68 7.78
C VAL A 13 -11.88 -12.61 9.21
N ARG A 14 -12.26 -11.43 9.68
CA ARG A 14 -12.63 -11.17 11.07
C ARG A 14 -13.94 -10.40 11.13
N ASP A 15 -14.68 -10.59 12.22
CA ASP A 15 -15.91 -9.84 12.52
C ASP A 15 -15.63 -8.43 13.08
N GLY A 16 -14.36 -8.03 13.19
CA GLY A 16 -13.93 -6.74 13.73
C GLY A 16 -12.49 -6.39 13.37
N ALA A 17 -12.23 -5.11 13.15
CA ALA A 17 -10.92 -4.59 12.77
C ALA A 17 -9.91 -4.63 13.93
N LEU A 18 -8.69 -5.07 13.65
CA LEU A 18 -7.54 -4.75 14.49
C LEU A 18 -6.98 -3.40 14.04
N ILE A 19 -7.15 -2.37 14.88
CA ILE A 19 -6.60 -1.05 14.60
C ILE A 19 -5.08 -1.11 14.75
N SER A 20 -4.37 -1.13 13.63
CA SER A 20 -2.94 -0.93 13.59
C SER A 20 -2.62 0.52 13.95
N GLY A 21 -1.56 0.75 14.74
CA GLY A 21 -1.02 2.09 14.97
C GLY A 21 -0.27 2.67 13.75
N ALA A 22 -0.14 1.91 12.67
CA ALA A 22 0.53 2.35 11.45
C ALA A 22 -0.29 3.45 10.75
N VAL A 23 0.41 4.52 10.34
CA VAL A 23 -0.20 5.64 9.61
C VAL A 23 -0.32 5.34 8.12
N VAL A 24 0.67 4.64 7.53
CA VAL A 24 0.65 4.26 6.12
C VAL A 24 0.14 2.83 5.98
N MET A 25 -0.92 2.67 5.20
CA MET A 25 -1.62 1.39 5.02
C MET A 25 -1.43 0.81 3.61
N GLY A 26 -1.07 1.64 2.63
CA GLY A 26 -0.77 1.18 1.28
C GLY A 26 -0.32 2.28 0.33
N VAL A 27 0.25 1.83 -0.78
CA VAL A 27 0.77 2.66 -1.86
C VAL A 27 0.42 1.97 -3.17
N GLN A 28 -0.54 2.53 -3.90
CA GLN A 28 -1.07 1.86 -5.08
C GLN A 28 -1.41 2.80 -6.22
N PHE A 29 -1.38 2.31 -7.47
CA PHE A 29 -1.85 3.15 -8.59
C PHE A 29 -3.33 3.51 -8.42
N HIS A 30 -3.68 4.70 -8.88
CA HIS A 30 -5.05 5.15 -8.92
C HIS A 30 -5.84 4.31 -9.95
N ARG A 31 -6.92 3.66 -9.50
CA ARG A 31 -7.80 2.66 -10.17
C ARG A 31 -7.39 1.19 -10.01
N MET A 32 -8.39 0.33 -9.83
CA MET A 32 -8.33 -1.13 -9.97
C MET A 32 -9.05 -1.54 -11.25
N ALA A 33 -8.55 -2.51 -12.04
CA ALA A 33 -9.38 -3.07 -13.11
C ALA A 33 -10.31 -4.18 -12.61
N LYS A 34 -11.21 -4.60 -13.50
CA LYS A 34 -12.49 -5.24 -13.17
C LYS A 34 -12.47 -6.77 -13.19
N ASP A 35 -11.40 -7.42 -13.66
CA ASP A 35 -11.40 -8.87 -13.89
C ASP A 35 -10.07 -9.57 -13.54
N VAL A 36 -10.23 -10.78 -12.98
CA VAL A 36 -9.26 -11.78 -12.48
C VAL A 36 -8.08 -11.21 -11.66
N PRO A 37 -8.04 -11.48 -10.34
CA PRO A 37 -7.13 -10.85 -9.38
C PRO A 37 -5.64 -11.15 -9.63
N ALA A 38 -4.99 -10.38 -10.49
CA ALA A 38 -3.56 -10.32 -10.64
C ALA A 38 -3.03 -9.12 -9.86
N LEU A 39 -2.29 -9.43 -8.81
CA LEU A 39 -1.55 -8.44 -8.06
C LEU A 39 -0.18 -8.26 -8.73
N SER A 40 0.17 -7.02 -9.03
CA SER A 40 1.50 -6.69 -9.56
C SER A 40 2.11 -5.54 -8.76
N ALA A 41 3.43 -5.45 -8.77
CA ALA A 41 4.14 -4.38 -8.07
C ALA A 41 5.44 -4.00 -8.76
N TYR A 42 5.85 -2.74 -8.57
CA TYR A 42 7.19 -2.32 -8.94
C TYR A 42 8.18 -2.85 -7.91
N VAL A 43 9.22 -3.55 -8.35
CA VAL A 43 10.32 -4.01 -7.51
C VAL A 43 11.63 -3.48 -8.09
N PRO A 44 12.33 -2.56 -7.42
CA PRO A 44 13.58 -2.00 -7.93
C PRO A 44 14.71 -3.05 -7.94
N ALA A 45 15.72 -2.87 -8.79
CA ALA A 45 16.85 -3.79 -8.93
C ALA A 45 17.66 -3.90 -7.63
N GLU A 46 17.64 -2.85 -6.83
CA GLU A 46 18.27 -2.72 -5.52
C GLU A 46 17.69 -3.68 -4.47
N TRP A 47 16.56 -4.32 -4.77
CA TRP A 47 15.92 -5.30 -3.89
C TRP A 47 16.28 -6.75 -4.25
N ARG A 48 17.19 -6.97 -5.21
CA ARG A 48 17.63 -8.32 -5.61
C ARG A 48 18.14 -9.13 -4.40
N GLY A 49 17.68 -10.36 -4.27
CA GLY A 49 18.04 -11.24 -3.15
C GLY A 49 17.48 -10.83 -1.79
N ASP A 50 16.68 -9.77 -1.69
CA ASP A 50 15.98 -9.40 -0.46
C ASP A 50 14.69 -10.21 -0.28
N ARG A 51 14.08 -10.01 0.89
CA ARG A 51 12.71 -10.43 1.19
C ARG A 51 11.77 -9.25 1.13
N LEU A 52 10.56 -9.51 0.65
CA LEU A 52 9.47 -8.56 0.62
C LEU A 52 8.31 -9.06 1.46
N CYS A 53 7.60 -8.13 2.07
CA CYS A 53 6.33 -8.40 2.69
C CYS A 53 5.23 -7.64 1.98
N LEU A 54 4.28 -8.36 1.42
CA LEU A 54 3.04 -7.80 0.93
C LEU A 54 1.98 -7.87 2.02
N ARG A 55 1.25 -6.77 2.20
CA ARG A 55 0.05 -6.71 3.02
C ARG A 55 -1.11 -6.18 2.19
N VAL A 56 -2.24 -6.87 2.26
CA VAL A 56 -3.51 -6.45 1.66
C VAL A 56 -4.52 -6.33 2.79
N VAL A 57 -5.17 -5.18 2.93
CA VAL A 57 -6.15 -4.92 3.98
C VAL A 57 -7.37 -4.20 3.42
N SER A 58 -8.56 -4.52 3.92
CA SER A 58 -9.77 -3.76 3.61
C SER A 58 -9.90 -2.50 4.48
N SER A 59 -10.61 -1.48 4.00
CA SER A 59 -10.89 -0.22 4.71
C SER A 59 -11.53 -0.46 6.07
N ASN A 60 -12.45 -1.42 6.15
CA ASN A 60 -13.13 -1.85 7.37
C ASN A 60 -12.33 -2.84 8.24
N GLY A 61 -11.13 -3.26 7.82
CA GLY A 61 -10.25 -4.16 8.56
C GLY A 61 -10.73 -5.60 8.71
N PHE A 62 -11.82 -6.00 8.04
CA PHE A 62 -12.32 -7.37 8.11
C PHE A 62 -11.46 -8.34 7.32
N TYR A 63 -10.91 -7.90 6.19
CA TYR A 63 -9.98 -8.67 5.40
C TYR A 63 -8.53 -8.26 5.67
N GLN A 64 -7.67 -9.25 5.88
CA GLN A 64 -6.23 -9.06 5.91
C GLN A 64 -5.53 -10.26 5.29
N GLY A 65 -4.63 -10.01 4.34
CA GLY A 65 -3.68 -10.99 3.85
C GLY A 65 -2.25 -10.48 3.97
N ILE A 66 -1.34 -11.39 4.33
CA ILE A 66 0.08 -11.13 4.53
C ILE A 66 0.84 -12.21 3.76
N ALA A 67 1.69 -11.80 2.83
CA ALA A 67 2.42 -12.70 1.94
C ALA A 67 3.91 -12.32 1.88
N PRO A 68 4.81 -13.20 2.35
CA PRO A 68 6.24 -13.02 2.17
C PRO A 68 6.68 -13.52 0.79
N TYR A 69 7.58 -12.78 0.15
CA TYR A 69 8.18 -13.12 -1.13
C TYR A 69 9.71 -13.02 -1.05
N ASP A 70 10.39 -13.92 -1.75
CA ASP A 70 11.83 -13.82 -1.98
C ASP A 70 12.10 -13.21 -3.36
N VAL A 71 12.96 -12.19 -3.43
CA VAL A 71 13.37 -11.57 -4.69
C VAL A 71 14.51 -12.37 -5.31
N PRO A 72 14.43 -12.79 -6.59
CA PRO A 72 15.54 -13.47 -7.26
C PRO A 72 16.84 -12.66 -7.19
N SER A 73 17.98 -13.34 -7.03
CA SER A 73 19.29 -12.68 -6.94
C SER A 73 19.75 -12.07 -8.27
N ASP A 74 19.16 -12.50 -9.38
CA ASP A 74 19.36 -12.00 -10.73
C ASP A 74 18.29 -10.99 -11.17
N TRP A 75 17.44 -10.50 -10.25
CA TRP A 75 16.41 -9.52 -10.54
C TRP A 75 16.99 -8.21 -11.08
N SER A 76 16.48 -7.75 -12.23
CA SER A 76 16.95 -6.55 -12.94
C SER A 76 16.16 -5.28 -12.64
N GLY A 77 15.13 -5.35 -11.79
CA GLY A 77 14.20 -4.25 -11.59
C GLY A 77 13.02 -4.26 -12.56
N GLY A 78 11.89 -3.70 -12.14
CA GLY A 78 10.70 -3.52 -12.99
C GLY A 78 9.40 -3.94 -12.30
N PHE A 79 8.33 -4.06 -13.09
CA PHE A 79 7.08 -4.62 -12.60
C PHE A 79 7.15 -6.15 -12.55
N ALA A 80 6.56 -6.70 -11.50
CA ALA A 80 6.47 -8.13 -11.29
C ALA A 80 5.07 -8.52 -10.85
N ASP A 81 4.59 -9.63 -11.42
CA ASP A 81 3.39 -10.29 -10.92
C ASP A 81 3.72 -11.00 -9.62
N LEU A 82 2.89 -10.76 -8.62
CA LEU A 82 2.95 -11.34 -7.29
C LEU A 82 1.84 -12.37 -7.19
N ASP A 83 2.22 -13.64 -7.09
CA ASP A 83 1.26 -14.72 -6.85
C ASP A 83 0.69 -14.57 -5.43
N PHE A 84 -0.49 -13.98 -5.33
CA PHE A 84 -1.18 -13.73 -4.06
C PHE A 84 -2.38 -14.66 -3.93
N PRO A 85 -2.28 -15.75 -3.14
CA PRO A 85 -3.30 -16.77 -3.12
C PRO A 85 -4.51 -16.30 -2.32
N ILE A 86 -5.56 -15.92 -3.02
CA ILE A 86 -6.86 -15.65 -2.38
C ILE A 86 -7.56 -16.99 -2.17
N LYS A 87 -7.88 -17.34 -0.92
CA LYS A 87 -8.69 -18.54 -0.68
C LYS A 87 -10.03 -18.38 -1.39
N ALA A 88 -10.43 -19.41 -2.14
CA ALA A 88 -11.62 -19.37 -3.00
C ALA A 88 -12.90 -18.85 -2.30
N ARG A 89 -13.05 -19.11 -0.99
CA ARG A 89 -14.19 -18.63 -0.18
C ARG A 89 -14.20 -17.11 0.07
N HIS A 90 -13.07 -16.42 -0.04
CA HIS A 90 -12.98 -14.97 0.18
C HIS A 90 -13.08 -14.18 -1.13
N GLY A 91 -12.86 -14.83 -2.28
CA GLY A 91 -12.96 -14.20 -3.59
C GLY A 91 -14.26 -13.42 -3.84
N PRO A 92 -15.46 -13.97 -3.51
CA PRO A 92 -16.72 -13.23 -3.66
C PRO A 92 -16.80 -11.95 -2.83
N MET A 93 -16.24 -11.94 -1.61
CA MET A 93 -16.21 -10.75 -0.76
C MET A 93 -15.29 -9.68 -1.36
N LEU A 94 -14.07 -10.07 -1.77
CA LEU A 94 -13.12 -9.12 -2.38
C LEU A 94 -13.65 -8.53 -3.69
N LYS A 95 -14.39 -9.31 -4.48
CA LYS A 95 -15.06 -8.81 -5.70
C LYS A 95 -16.20 -7.81 -5.42
N GLY A 96 -16.74 -7.80 -4.20
CA GLY A 96 -17.80 -6.89 -3.79
C GLY A 96 -17.31 -5.57 -3.22
N LEU A 97 -15.99 -5.42 -3.04
CA LEU A 97 -15.36 -4.20 -2.52
C LEU A 97 -15.28 -3.14 -3.64
N SER A 98 -15.52 -1.88 -3.27
CA SER A 98 -15.44 -0.74 -4.16
C SER A 98 -13.99 -0.32 -4.42
N GLU A 99 -13.79 0.54 -5.42
CA GLU A 99 -12.51 1.20 -5.64
C GLU A 99 -12.15 2.04 -4.40
N GLY A 100 -11.03 1.70 -3.75
CA GLY A 100 -10.60 2.37 -2.52
C GLY A 100 -10.86 1.56 -1.24
N ASP A 101 -11.68 0.51 -1.28
CA ASP A 101 -11.97 -0.34 -0.12
C ASP A 101 -10.82 -1.30 0.23
N LEU A 102 -9.81 -1.41 -0.64
CA LEU A 102 -8.60 -2.21 -0.44
C LEU A 102 -7.36 -1.33 -0.50
N SER A 103 -6.41 -1.68 0.36
CA SER A 103 -5.10 -1.06 0.42
C SER A 103 -4.01 -2.13 0.35
N ILE A 104 -3.02 -1.87 -0.50
CA ILE A 104 -1.89 -2.77 -0.74
C ILE A 104 -0.60 -2.09 -0.29
N LEU A 105 0.20 -2.78 0.52
CA LEU A 105 1.53 -2.33 0.90
C LEU A 105 2.56 -3.42 0.60
N LEU A 106 3.44 -3.18 -0.36
CA LEU A 106 4.63 -4.00 -0.58
C LEU A 106 5.84 -3.34 0.09
N ALA A 107 6.32 -3.98 1.16
CA ALA A 107 7.44 -3.54 1.97
C ALA A 107 8.71 -4.34 1.67
N LYS A 108 9.88 -3.71 1.74
CA LYS A 108 11.14 -4.44 1.86
C LYS A 108 11.35 -4.92 3.30
N GLY A 109 11.66 -6.20 3.47
CA GLY A 109 11.91 -6.85 4.75
C GLY A 109 10.97 -8.02 5.04
N GLU A 110 11.08 -8.56 6.26
CA GLU A 110 10.23 -9.64 6.76
C GLU A 110 8.79 -9.14 7.03
N CYS A 111 7.83 -10.06 7.05
CA CYS A 111 6.46 -9.74 7.44
C CYS A 111 6.26 -9.56 8.95
N GLU A 112 7.18 -10.03 9.78
CA GLU A 112 7.15 -9.87 11.23
C GLU A 112 7.82 -8.55 11.63
N GLY A 113 7.10 -7.69 12.36
CA GLY A 113 7.62 -6.41 12.84
C GLY A 113 6.68 -5.22 12.57
N SER A 114 6.99 -4.09 13.22
CA SER A 114 6.16 -2.87 13.25
C SER A 114 6.66 -1.72 12.37
N ALA A 115 7.85 -1.85 11.76
CA ALA A 115 8.41 -0.79 10.92
C ALA A 115 8.49 -1.24 9.46
N THR A 116 7.74 -0.55 8.60
CA THR A 116 7.93 -0.58 7.14
C THR A 116 8.61 0.72 6.72
N PRO A 117 9.94 0.83 6.83
CA PRO A 117 10.64 2.08 6.47
C PRO A 117 10.67 2.28 4.95
N VAL A 118 10.57 1.21 4.18
CA VAL A 118 10.73 1.24 2.73
C VAL A 118 9.65 0.38 2.06
N ALA A 119 8.88 0.99 1.17
CA ALA A 119 7.83 0.35 0.40
C ALA A 119 7.97 0.66 -1.10
N SER A 120 7.14 0.01 -1.90
CA SER A 120 7.03 0.25 -3.34
C SER A 120 5.57 0.25 -3.77
N VAL A 121 5.30 0.83 -4.93
CA VAL A 121 3.96 0.89 -5.53
C VAL A 121 3.52 -0.52 -5.95
N ALA A 122 2.32 -0.92 -5.54
CA ALA A 122 1.66 -2.15 -5.96
C ALA A 122 0.26 -1.85 -6.53
N TYR A 123 -0.35 -2.77 -7.26
CA TYR A 123 -1.68 -2.57 -7.79
C TYR A 123 -2.38 -3.89 -8.05
N TRP A 124 -3.70 -3.79 -8.10
CA TRP A 124 -4.60 -4.90 -8.37
C TRP A 124 -5.26 -4.68 -9.72
N ASP A 125 -4.98 -5.55 -10.67
CA ASP A 125 -5.57 -5.54 -12.02
C ASP A 125 -5.43 -4.21 -12.77
N ALA A 126 -4.71 -3.22 -12.26
CA ALA A 126 -4.65 -1.88 -12.82
C ALA A 126 -3.68 -1.78 -13.99
N GLU A 127 -3.93 -0.83 -14.89
CA GLU A 127 -2.85 -0.29 -15.71
C GLU A 127 -2.03 0.68 -14.87
N THR A 128 -0.73 0.78 -15.15
CA THR A 128 0.13 1.80 -14.55
C THR A 128 -0.46 3.19 -14.85
N SER A 129 -0.45 4.07 -13.86
CA SER A 129 -0.99 5.42 -13.95
C SER A 129 0.09 6.45 -13.65
N ASP A 130 -0.08 7.69 -14.10
CA ASP A 130 0.75 8.82 -13.67
C ASP A 130 0.39 9.30 -12.26
N GLN A 131 -0.51 8.59 -11.56
CA GLN A 131 -0.96 8.88 -10.22
C GLN A 131 -0.95 7.64 -9.31
N VAL A 132 -0.41 7.82 -8.10
CA VAL A 132 -0.38 6.82 -7.03
C VAL A 132 -1.14 7.36 -5.83
N ASP A 133 -2.03 6.55 -5.28
CA ASP A 133 -2.71 6.82 -4.02
C ASP A 133 -1.90 6.26 -2.84
N LEU A 134 -1.55 7.15 -1.92
CA LEU A 134 -1.05 6.80 -0.60
C LEU A 134 -2.24 6.67 0.35
N MET A 135 -2.51 5.45 0.81
CA MET A 135 -3.62 5.13 1.71
C MET A 135 -3.16 5.26 3.16
N LEU A 136 -3.86 6.07 3.95
CA LEU A 136 -3.47 6.43 5.31
C LEU A 136 -4.57 6.16 6.34
N ASN A 137 -4.15 5.69 7.51
CA ASN A 137 -4.95 5.84 8.73
C ASN A 137 -4.65 7.21 9.34
N SER A 138 -5.54 8.18 9.11
CA SER A 138 -5.39 9.51 9.69
C SER A 138 -5.85 9.58 11.14
N PHE A 139 -6.54 8.55 11.64
CA PHE A 139 -7.24 8.55 12.93
C PHE A 139 -8.25 9.70 13.01
N ARG A 140 -9.03 9.88 11.93
CA ARG A 140 -10.04 10.93 11.78
C ARG A 140 -9.48 12.34 11.94
N ALA A 141 -8.30 12.59 11.39
CA ALA A 141 -7.72 13.93 11.40
C ALA A 141 -8.64 14.95 10.69
N ASP A 142 -8.55 16.21 11.08
CA ASP A 142 -9.24 17.32 10.41
C ASP A 142 -8.67 17.54 9.02
N LEU A 143 -7.34 17.52 8.91
CA LEU A 143 -6.58 17.69 7.67
C LEU A 143 -5.36 16.78 7.66
N VAL A 144 -5.00 16.32 6.48
CA VAL A 144 -3.78 15.54 6.24
C VAL A 144 -3.05 16.08 5.01
N TYR A 145 -1.73 16.21 5.14
CA TYR A 145 -0.83 16.62 4.07
C TYR A 145 0.30 15.60 3.93
N ALA A 146 0.66 15.28 2.69
CA ALA A 146 1.84 14.48 2.38
C ALA A 146 2.90 15.36 1.71
N TYR A 147 4.07 15.44 2.31
CA TYR A 147 5.25 16.12 1.78
C TYR A 147 6.10 15.09 1.07
N VAL A 148 6.19 15.20 -0.24
CA VAL A 148 6.97 14.28 -1.08
C VAL A 148 8.32 14.92 -1.38
N GLU A 149 9.40 14.20 -1.09
CA GLU A 149 10.75 14.64 -1.39
C GLU A 149 10.90 15.09 -2.85
N GLY A 150 11.49 16.27 -3.04
CA GLY A 150 11.66 16.88 -4.36
C GLY A 150 10.43 17.62 -4.92
N ARG A 151 9.35 17.78 -4.15
CA ARG A 151 8.22 18.66 -4.49
C ARG A 151 8.15 19.86 -3.56
N ASP A 152 7.91 21.04 -4.11
CA ASP A 152 7.78 22.28 -3.34
C ASP A 152 6.43 22.41 -2.61
N THR A 153 5.38 21.79 -3.16
CA THR A 153 4.02 21.88 -2.63
C THR A 153 3.59 20.54 -2.04
N PRO A 154 3.09 20.49 -0.80
CA PRO A 154 2.54 19.27 -0.24
C PRO A 154 1.25 18.86 -0.96
N VAL A 155 1.03 17.55 -1.03
CA VAL A 155 -0.23 16.97 -1.49
C VAL A 155 -1.24 17.09 -0.35
N LYS A 156 -2.38 17.76 -0.61
CA LYS A 156 -3.51 17.74 0.31
C LYS A 156 -4.25 16.41 0.12
N CYS A 157 -4.41 15.66 1.20
CA CYS A 157 -5.10 14.38 1.16
C CYS A 157 -6.62 14.56 1.31
N GLU A 158 -7.36 13.58 0.85
CA GLU A 158 -8.82 13.53 0.84
C GLU A 158 -9.31 12.46 1.81
N LYS A 159 -10.42 12.75 2.50
CA LYS A 159 -11.11 11.72 3.31
C LYS A 159 -11.84 10.76 2.38
N LEU A 160 -11.82 9.48 2.75
CA LEU A 160 -12.66 8.48 2.12
C LEU A 160 -14.04 8.51 2.78
N ASP A 161 -15.08 8.55 1.96
CA ASP A 161 -16.49 8.69 2.39
C ASP A 161 -17.08 7.30 2.74
N GLU A 162 -16.47 6.64 3.72
CA GLU A 162 -16.93 5.34 4.23
C GLU A 162 -17.16 5.43 5.74
N GLU A 163 -18.41 5.27 6.17
CA GLU A 163 -18.78 5.31 7.60
C GLU A 163 -18.02 4.27 8.44
N ASP A 164 -17.59 3.17 7.80
CA ASP A 164 -16.91 2.02 8.41
C ASP A 164 -15.40 1.95 8.15
N ALA A 165 -14.78 3.01 7.60
CA ALA A 165 -13.34 3.05 7.36
C ALA A 165 -12.57 3.09 8.69
N THR A 166 -12.09 1.93 9.15
CA THR A 166 -11.42 1.78 10.46
C THR A 166 -9.92 1.53 10.34
N THR A 167 -9.49 0.99 9.20
CA THR A 167 -8.10 0.60 8.94
C THR A 167 -7.35 1.71 8.22
N PHE A 168 -7.99 2.39 7.28
CA PHE A 168 -7.54 3.62 6.66
C PHE A 168 -8.76 4.48 6.31
N ASP A 169 -8.62 5.80 6.32
CA ASP A 169 -9.73 6.75 6.16
C ASP A 169 -9.37 7.95 5.26
N THR A 170 -8.15 7.94 4.70
CA THR A 170 -7.59 9.06 3.96
C THR A 170 -6.78 8.56 2.77
N ARG A 171 -6.89 9.22 1.62
CA ARG A 171 -6.05 9.00 0.44
C ARG A 171 -5.27 10.26 0.10
N CYS A 172 -4.00 10.14 -0.26
CA CYS A 172 -3.23 11.24 -0.82
C CYS A 172 -2.90 10.91 -2.28
N PRO A 173 -3.49 11.62 -3.26
CA PRO A 173 -3.20 11.40 -4.68
C PRO A 173 -1.88 12.05 -5.08
N ILE A 174 -0.88 11.24 -5.42
CA ILE A 174 0.48 11.65 -5.75
C ILE A 174 0.73 11.48 -7.25
N GLU A 175 0.86 12.60 -7.96
CA GLU A 175 1.30 12.59 -9.36
C GLU A 175 2.79 12.22 -9.50
N LEU A 176 3.10 11.31 -10.41
CA LEU A 176 4.45 10.86 -10.80
C LEU A 176 5.02 11.81 -11.86
N LYS A 177 5.47 12.99 -11.44
CA LYS A 177 6.05 14.02 -12.34
C LYS A 177 7.59 14.04 -12.37
N SER A 178 8.23 13.17 -11.61
CA SER A 178 9.68 13.13 -11.37
C SER A 178 10.24 11.74 -11.66
N PRO A 179 11.54 11.62 -12.01
CA PRO A 179 12.11 10.34 -12.45
C PRO A 179 11.99 9.26 -11.36
N ALA A 180 12.01 7.99 -11.79
CA ALA A 180 11.96 6.81 -10.92
C ALA A 180 12.87 6.89 -9.69
N GLY A 181 12.54 6.05 -8.69
CA GLY A 181 13.41 5.76 -7.56
C GLY A 181 12.79 6.09 -6.20
N PRO A 182 13.60 6.03 -5.14
CA PRO A 182 13.11 6.22 -3.78
C PRO A 182 12.80 7.70 -3.53
N ARG A 183 11.68 7.96 -2.86
CA ARG A 183 11.34 9.27 -2.31
C ARG A 183 10.86 9.12 -0.89
N THR A 184 11.36 9.98 -0.02
CA THR A 184 10.82 10.10 1.34
C THR A 184 9.48 10.83 1.27
N ILE A 185 8.47 10.29 1.95
CA ILE A 185 7.17 10.92 2.12
C ILE A 185 6.92 11.12 3.60
N GLU A 186 6.71 12.37 4.00
CA GLU A 186 6.33 12.73 5.37
C GLU A 186 4.85 13.12 5.41
N THR A 187 4.09 12.44 6.25
CA THR A 187 2.66 12.71 6.43
C THR A 187 2.44 13.48 7.71
N TYR A 188 1.74 14.61 7.59
CA TYR A 188 1.35 15.48 8.69
C TYR A 188 -0.16 15.46 8.86
N ARG A 189 -0.60 15.29 10.10
CA ARG A 189 -2.01 15.25 10.45
C ARG A 189 -2.33 16.40 11.40
N ILE A 190 -3.47 17.05 11.19
CA ILE A 190 -4.01 18.07 12.08
C ILE A 190 -5.22 17.45 12.78
N VAL A 191 -5.19 17.36 14.10
CA VAL A 191 -6.24 16.74 14.92
C VAL A 191 -6.71 17.74 15.97
N GLY A 192 -7.99 18.10 15.95
CA GLY A 192 -8.53 19.17 16.80
C GLY A 192 -7.83 20.51 16.58
N GLY A 193 -7.47 20.81 15.32
CA GLY A 193 -6.74 22.02 14.94
C GLY A 193 -5.24 22.03 15.34
N LYS A 194 -4.69 20.93 15.86
CA LYS A 194 -3.29 20.85 16.32
C LYS A 194 -2.47 19.85 15.49
N PRO A 195 -1.20 20.14 15.19
CA PRO A 195 -0.31 19.17 14.56
C PRO A 195 -0.09 17.92 15.43
N SER A 196 -0.19 16.75 14.80
CA SER A 196 0.22 15.45 15.33
C SER A 196 1.68 15.16 14.93
N PRO A 197 2.42 14.27 15.64
CA PRO A 197 3.71 13.79 15.16
C PRO A 197 3.63 13.27 13.73
N ALA A 198 4.60 13.68 12.90
CA ALA A 198 4.70 13.23 11.53
C ALA A 198 5.07 11.74 11.47
N ALA A 199 4.59 11.06 10.44
CA ALA A 199 5.06 9.74 10.06
C ALA A 199 5.83 9.85 8.73
N SER A 200 6.85 9.00 8.56
CA SER A 200 7.72 9.01 7.38
C SER A 200 7.83 7.61 6.79
N ILE A 201 7.86 7.52 5.46
CA ILE A 201 8.08 6.29 4.70
C ILE A 201 8.90 6.60 3.45
N VAL A 202 9.82 5.71 3.07
CA VAL A 202 10.46 5.77 1.75
C VAL A 202 9.65 4.93 0.77
N ILE A 203 9.24 5.52 -0.35
CA ILE A 203 8.49 4.84 -1.40
C ILE A 203 9.32 4.81 -2.68
N TRP A 204 9.47 3.62 -3.25
CA TRP A 204 10.05 3.44 -4.57
C TRP A 204 8.98 3.64 -5.63
N PHE A 205 9.17 4.68 -6.45
CA PHE A 205 8.31 4.96 -7.60
C PHE A 205 8.94 4.40 -8.88
N PRO A 206 8.12 3.82 -9.79
CA PRO A 206 8.56 3.42 -11.12
C PRO A 206 8.84 4.66 -11.99
N ASP A 207 9.51 4.45 -13.12
CA ASP A 207 9.56 5.48 -14.17
C ASP A 207 8.17 5.59 -14.82
N PRO A 208 7.70 6.81 -15.15
CA PRO A 208 6.45 7.03 -15.86
C PRO A 208 6.49 6.52 -17.31
#